data_AF-A0A3C2DBX4-F1
#
_entry.id   AF-A0A3C2DBX4-F1
#
_cell.length_a   1.000
_cell.length_b   1.000
_cell.length_c   1.000
_cell.angle_alpha   90.00
_cell.angle_beta   90.00
_cell.angle_gamma   90.00
#
_symmetry.space_group_name_H-M   'P 1'
#
loop_
_entity.id
_entity.type
_entity.pdbx_description
1 polymer ?
#
loop_
_entity_poly.entity_id
_entity_poly.type
_entity_poly.pdbx_seq_one_letter_code
_entity_poly.pdbx_strand_id
1 'polypeptide(L)'
;NVYELMKRMIRAGAAGVHFEDQLASEKKCGHMGGKVLVPTQQHVRTLTAARLAADVLGVPSVLIARTDALAANLITSDVDDRDKPFLTGERTAEGFFETQPGMATPVSRALAYAPYCDLVWCETGTPDLEQAREFATAVHAEYPGKMLAYNCSPSFNWKAALDDDTIAKFQSELGNMGYKFQFITLAGWHALNASAFELARNYTESDMTAYVALQQAEFGMEDDGYTATRHQREVGAGYFDDVATVISGGTASTLALEGSTEEEQF
;
A
#
# COMPACT_ATOMS: atom_id res chain seq x y z
N ASN A 1 19.29 2.06 9.59
CA ASN A 1 18.33 2.21 8.47
C ASN A 1 16.88 2.15 8.93
N VAL A 2 16.36 1.00 9.39
CA VAL A 2 14.95 0.84 9.79
C VAL A 2 14.48 1.89 10.82
N TYR A 3 15.18 2.00 11.95
CA TYR A 3 14.88 2.98 13.01
C TYR A 3 14.77 4.43 12.48
N GLU A 4 15.71 4.84 11.63
CA GLU A 4 15.71 6.18 11.04
C GLU A 4 14.60 6.37 9.98
N LEU A 5 14.29 5.34 9.18
CA LEU A 5 13.18 5.40 8.25
C LEU A 5 11.85 5.56 9.00
N MET A 6 11.62 4.77 10.05
CA MET A 6 10.42 4.88 10.87
C MET A 6 10.27 6.28 11.48
N LYS A 7 11.35 6.86 12.03
CA LYS A 7 11.34 8.25 12.53
C LYS A 7 10.97 9.27 11.45
N ARG A 8 11.46 9.09 10.22
CA ARG A 8 11.13 9.97 9.08
C ARG A 8 9.66 9.85 8.70
N MET A 9 9.12 8.63 8.65
CA MET A 9 7.70 8.39 8.38
C MET A 9 6.82 9.03 9.44
N ILE A 10 7.16 8.87 10.72
CA ILE A 10 6.43 9.51 11.83
C ILE A 10 6.45 11.03 11.70
N ARG A 11 7.62 11.63 11.45
CA ARG A 11 7.75 13.09 11.30
C ARG A 11 6.98 13.64 10.09
N ALA A 12 6.81 12.82 9.06
CA ALA A 12 5.98 13.15 7.90
C ALA A 12 4.47 12.95 8.16
N GLY A 13 4.06 12.48 9.33
CA GLY A 13 2.66 12.30 9.70
C GLY A 13 2.06 10.94 9.35
N ALA A 14 2.88 9.92 9.03
CA ALA A 14 2.37 8.58 8.73
C ALA A 14 1.70 7.93 9.96
N ALA A 15 0.46 7.46 9.79
CA ALA A 15 -0.27 6.74 10.84
C ALA A 15 0.26 5.31 11.06
N GLY A 16 0.76 4.67 10.01
CA GLY A 16 1.35 3.34 10.07
C GLY A 16 2.38 3.09 8.99
N VAL A 17 3.26 2.11 9.23
CA VAL A 17 4.35 1.74 8.32
C VAL A 17 4.44 0.22 8.27
N HIS A 18 4.59 -0.31 7.06
CA HIS A 18 4.88 -1.74 6.88
C HIS A 18 6.37 -1.98 6.62
N PHE A 19 6.88 -3.10 7.11
CA PHE A 19 8.22 -3.60 6.79
C PHE A 19 8.11 -5.04 6.31
N GLU A 20 8.97 -5.45 5.38
CA GLU A 20 8.98 -6.79 4.80
C GLU A 20 10.28 -7.55 5.12
N ASP A 21 10.22 -8.88 5.06
CA ASP A 21 11.33 -9.79 5.40
C ASP A 21 12.25 -10.12 4.23
N GLN A 22 12.40 -9.18 3.27
CA GLN A 22 13.36 -9.30 2.16
C GLN A 22 14.74 -8.71 2.51
N LEU A 23 15.77 -9.21 1.83
CA LEU A 23 17.10 -8.63 1.81
C LEU A 23 17.05 -7.28 1.08
N ALA A 24 17.36 -6.19 1.79
CA ALA A 24 17.24 -4.83 1.26
C ALA A 24 18.06 -4.57 -0.02
N SER A 25 19.24 -5.17 -0.16
CA SER A 25 20.07 -5.01 -1.37
C SER A 25 19.49 -5.69 -2.60
N GLU A 26 18.58 -6.66 -2.41
CA GLU A 26 17.95 -7.44 -3.47
C GLU A 26 16.42 -7.34 -3.44
N LYS A 27 15.87 -6.29 -2.82
CA LYS A 27 14.43 -6.10 -2.68
C LYS A 27 13.75 -6.12 -4.06
N LYS A 28 12.65 -6.87 -4.18
CA LYS A 28 11.78 -6.88 -5.38
C LYS A 28 10.33 -6.58 -5.01
N CYS A 29 9.51 -6.22 -6.00
CA CYS A 29 8.06 -6.25 -5.83
C CYS A 29 7.62 -7.67 -5.45
N GLY A 30 6.57 -7.80 -4.63
CA GLY A 30 6.07 -9.10 -4.17
C GLY A 30 5.64 -10.06 -5.28
N HIS A 31 5.27 -9.52 -6.43
CA HIS A 31 4.82 -10.24 -7.62
C HIS A 31 5.94 -10.45 -8.65
N MET A 32 7.20 -10.17 -8.28
CA MET A 32 8.38 -10.46 -9.11
C MET A 32 9.14 -11.68 -8.56
N GLY A 33 9.84 -12.38 -9.45
CA GLY A 33 10.79 -13.43 -9.07
C GLY A 33 12.08 -12.87 -8.45
N GLY A 34 12.94 -13.78 -7.96
CA GLY A 34 14.26 -13.41 -7.42
C GLY A 34 14.21 -12.71 -6.06
N LYS A 35 13.17 -12.95 -5.26
CA LYS A 35 13.06 -12.45 -3.89
C LYS A 35 13.98 -13.25 -2.97
N VAL A 36 14.76 -12.55 -2.16
CA VAL A 36 15.66 -13.15 -1.17
C VAL A 36 15.16 -12.77 0.22
N LEU A 37 14.78 -13.76 1.03
CA LEU A 37 14.36 -13.56 2.41
C LEU A 37 15.57 -13.33 3.32
N VAL A 38 15.33 -12.64 4.44
CA VAL A 38 16.24 -12.63 5.59
C VAL A 38 15.79 -13.65 6.63
N PRO A 39 16.68 -14.08 7.56
CA PRO A 39 16.28 -14.95 8.66
C PRO A 39 15.15 -14.34 9.48
N THR A 40 14.28 -15.20 10.01
CA THR A 40 13.12 -14.79 10.81
C THR A 40 13.53 -13.83 11.94
N GLN A 41 14.60 -14.13 12.68
CA GLN A 41 15.11 -13.25 13.75
C GLN A 41 15.60 -11.89 13.24
N GLN A 42 16.12 -11.81 12.01
CA GLN A 42 16.54 -10.54 11.43
C GLN A 42 15.34 -9.65 11.14
N HIS A 43 14.21 -10.20 10.70
CA HIS A 43 13.00 -9.41 10.51
C HIS A 43 12.34 -9.02 11.84
N VAL A 44 12.37 -9.89 12.86
CA VAL A 44 11.98 -9.51 14.23
C VAL A 44 12.80 -8.30 14.71
N ARG A 45 14.12 -8.27 14.46
CA ARG A 45 14.97 -7.10 14.77
C ARG A 45 14.54 -5.85 14.00
N THR A 46 14.10 -5.98 12.75
CA THR A 46 13.53 -4.87 11.97
C THR A 46 12.27 -4.34 12.65
N LEU A 47 11.31 -5.19 13.01
CA LEU A 47 10.07 -4.78 13.68
C LEU A 47 10.35 -4.11 15.03
N THR A 48 11.24 -4.68 15.84
CA THR A 48 11.65 -4.09 17.13
C THR A 48 12.31 -2.72 16.94
N ALA A 49 13.16 -2.55 15.92
CA ALA A 49 13.76 -1.26 15.62
C ALA A 49 12.71 -0.22 15.18
N ALA A 50 11.68 -0.62 14.44
CA ALA A 50 10.58 0.26 14.07
C ALA A 50 9.73 0.64 15.30
N ARG A 51 9.40 -0.32 16.17
CA ARG A 51 8.67 -0.03 17.42
C ARG A 51 9.46 0.92 18.33
N LEU A 52 10.76 0.67 18.53
CA LEU A 52 11.62 1.57 19.30
C LEU A 52 11.61 3.01 18.75
N ALA A 53 11.58 3.18 17.43
CA ALA A 53 11.50 4.51 16.83
C ALA A 53 10.17 5.23 17.15
N ALA A 54 9.05 4.48 17.15
CA ALA A 54 7.74 5.00 17.54
C ALA A 54 7.72 5.36 19.03
N ASP A 55 8.22 4.47 19.89
CA ASP A 55 8.27 4.67 21.34
C ASP A 55 9.13 5.88 21.72
N VAL A 56 10.30 6.04 21.10
CA VAL A 56 11.18 7.21 21.34
C VAL A 56 10.54 8.53 20.89
N LEU A 57 9.71 8.51 19.85
CA LEU A 57 8.94 9.68 19.41
C LEU A 57 7.60 9.84 20.14
N GLY A 58 7.25 8.92 21.04
CA GLY A 58 6.05 8.99 21.87
C GLY A 58 4.74 8.91 21.08
N VAL A 59 4.74 8.22 19.93
CA VAL A 59 3.53 8.06 19.09
C VAL A 59 3.14 6.59 18.93
N PRO A 60 1.83 6.25 18.99
CA PRO A 60 1.35 4.89 18.83
C PRO A 60 1.21 4.51 17.35
N SER A 61 2.28 4.68 16.56
CA SER A 61 2.25 4.36 15.13
C SER A 61 1.97 2.87 14.91
N VAL A 62 1.09 2.58 13.94
CA VAL A 62 0.72 1.22 13.56
C VAL A 62 1.86 0.57 12.81
N LEU A 63 2.27 -0.63 13.23
CA LEU A 63 3.34 -1.41 12.61
C LEU A 63 2.77 -2.65 11.92
N ILE A 64 3.05 -2.80 10.63
CA ILE A 64 2.60 -3.92 9.81
C ILE A 64 3.80 -4.79 9.43
N ALA A 65 3.77 -6.08 9.78
CA ALA A 65 4.79 -7.04 9.37
C ALA A 65 4.33 -7.74 8.08
N ARG A 66 5.12 -7.60 7.01
CA ARG A 66 4.91 -8.27 5.73
C ARG A 66 5.88 -9.44 5.59
N THR A 67 5.37 -10.59 5.15
CA THR A 67 6.21 -11.70 4.68
C THR A 67 6.06 -11.92 3.17
N ASP A 68 7.18 -12.14 2.50
CA ASP A 68 7.26 -12.47 1.07
C ASP A 68 7.49 -13.96 0.81
N ALA A 69 7.48 -14.78 1.87
CA ALA A 69 7.91 -16.17 1.86
C ALA A 69 7.01 -17.13 1.08
N LEU A 70 5.82 -16.71 0.64
CA LEU A 70 4.96 -17.57 -0.18
C LEU A 70 5.61 -17.90 -1.54
N ALA A 71 6.25 -16.91 -2.17
CA ALA A 71 6.83 -17.03 -3.50
C ALA A 71 8.35 -16.86 -3.54
N ALA A 72 8.97 -16.38 -2.45
CA ALA A 72 10.42 -16.29 -2.39
C ALA A 72 11.04 -17.69 -2.27
N ASN A 73 12.04 -17.97 -3.10
CA ASN A 73 12.75 -19.25 -3.14
C ASN A 73 14.19 -19.15 -2.66
N LEU A 74 14.61 -17.98 -2.15
CA LEU A 74 15.96 -17.74 -1.63
C LEU A 74 15.90 -17.15 -0.22
N ILE A 75 16.89 -17.47 0.61
CA ILE A 75 17.13 -16.86 1.93
C ILE A 75 18.62 -16.65 2.17
N THR A 76 18.98 -15.59 2.88
CA THR A 76 20.40 -15.22 3.04
C THR A 76 21.21 -16.18 3.93
N SER A 77 20.58 -16.85 4.89
CA SER A 77 21.25 -17.70 5.86
C SER A 77 20.28 -18.70 6.49
N ASP A 78 20.81 -19.86 6.86
CA ASP A 78 20.18 -20.94 7.62
C ASP A 78 20.38 -20.84 9.14
N VAL A 79 20.83 -19.68 9.64
CA VAL A 79 21.22 -19.49 11.06
C VAL A 79 20.06 -19.63 12.05
N ASP A 80 18.82 -19.38 11.60
CA ASP A 80 17.62 -19.42 12.44
C ASP A 80 16.94 -20.78 12.33
N ASP A 81 16.80 -21.49 13.45
CA ASP A 81 16.19 -22.83 13.49
C ASP A 81 14.75 -22.86 12.97
N ARG A 82 14.04 -21.73 13.01
CA ARG A 82 12.66 -21.63 12.48
C ARG A 82 12.61 -21.66 10.96
N ASP A 83 13.70 -21.29 10.29
CA ASP A 83 13.79 -21.24 8.82
C ASP A 83 14.29 -22.58 8.24
N LYS A 84 15.09 -23.34 9.01
CA LYS A 84 15.69 -24.61 8.58
C LYS A 84 14.71 -25.64 8.00
N PRO A 85 13.49 -25.84 8.54
CA PRO A 85 12.55 -26.82 8.01
C PRO A 85 12.14 -26.58 6.56
N PHE A 86 12.33 -25.36 6.04
CA PHE A 86 11.90 -24.96 4.69
C PHE A 86 13.03 -24.98 3.66
N LEU A 87 14.27 -25.20 4.09
CA LEU A 87 15.45 -25.19 3.21
C LEU A 87 15.54 -26.47 2.38
N THR A 88 16.03 -26.36 1.15
CA THR A 88 16.32 -27.53 0.31
C THR A 88 17.70 -28.15 0.60
N GLY A 89 18.59 -27.38 1.24
CA GLY A 89 20.00 -27.72 1.43
C GLY A 89 20.92 -27.25 0.30
N GLU A 90 20.38 -26.69 -0.78
CA GLU A 90 21.14 -26.16 -1.90
C GLU A 90 21.50 -24.67 -1.72
N ARG A 91 22.52 -24.22 -2.45
CA ARG A 91 22.97 -22.83 -2.44
C ARG A 91 23.24 -22.31 -3.85
N THR A 92 22.98 -21.03 -4.06
CA THR A 92 23.30 -20.32 -5.30
C THR A 92 24.78 -19.91 -5.35
N ALA A 93 25.24 -19.42 -6.51
CA ALA A 93 26.61 -18.94 -6.70
C ALA A 93 26.96 -17.72 -5.81
N GLU A 94 25.98 -16.87 -5.53
CA GLU A 94 26.06 -15.74 -4.60
C GLU A 94 26.09 -16.20 -3.13
N GLY A 95 25.77 -17.47 -2.89
CA GLY A 95 25.77 -18.10 -1.58
C GLY A 95 24.43 -18.01 -0.83
N PHE A 96 23.34 -17.63 -1.48
CA PHE A 96 22.00 -17.73 -0.85
C PHE A 96 21.59 -19.19 -0.72
N PHE A 97 20.81 -19.51 0.30
CA PHE A 97 20.21 -20.82 0.48
C PHE A 97 18.88 -20.87 -0.27
N GLU A 98 18.57 -22.03 -0.86
CA GLU A 98 17.29 -22.25 -1.50
C GLU A 98 16.23 -22.71 -0.48
N THR A 99 15.01 -22.21 -0.64
CA THR A 99 13.86 -22.54 0.21
C THR A 99 12.68 -23.00 -0.65
N GLN A 100 11.88 -23.91 -0.09
CA GLN A 100 10.66 -24.37 -0.74
C GLN A 100 9.54 -23.34 -0.56
N PRO A 101 8.89 -22.88 -1.65
CA PRO A 101 7.70 -22.03 -1.56
C PRO A 101 6.49 -22.84 -1.06
N GLY A 102 5.56 -22.17 -0.39
CA GLY A 102 4.35 -22.79 0.15
C GLY A 102 3.81 -22.05 1.37
N MET A 103 2.58 -22.34 1.80
CA MET A 103 1.89 -21.60 2.87
C MET A 103 2.49 -21.83 4.27
N ALA A 104 3.16 -22.97 4.50
CA ALA A 104 3.75 -23.28 5.80
C ALA A 104 4.81 -22.25 6.24
N THR A 105 5.65 -21.79 5.30
CA THR A 105 6.71 -20.80 5.54
C THR A 105 6.18 -19.42 5.96
N PRO A 106 5.27 -18.76 5.21
CA PRO A 106 4.69 -17.49 5.63
C PRO A 106 3.85 -17.61 6.90
N VAL A 107 3.15 -18.73 7.16
CA VAL A 107 2.46 -18.96 8.44
C VAL A 107 3.46 -19.00 9.59
N SER A 108 4.52 -19.80 9.51
CA SER A 108 5.57 -19.87 10.54
C SER A 108 6.17 -18.48 10.85
N ARG A 109 6.46 -17.72 9.80
CA ARG A 109 6.98 -16.34 9.90
C ARG A 109 5.97 -15.38 10.50
N ALA A 110 4.72 -15.43 10.07
CA ALA A 110 3.63 -14.61 10.61
C ALA A 110 3.46 -14.82 12.13
N LEU A 111 3.48 -16.08 12.58
CA LEU A 111 3.41 -16.44 14.00
C LEU A 111 4.59 -15.89 14.80
N ALA A 112 5.80 -15.91 14.21
CA ALA A 112 6.99 -15.32 14.84
C ALA A 112 6.95 -13.79 14.89
N TYR A 113 6.31 -13.14 13.92
CA TYR A 113 6.22 -11.67 13.83
C TYR A 113 5.07 -11.09 14.65
N ALA A 114 4.00 -11.86 14.86
CA ALA A 114 2.77 -11.42 15.50
C ALA A 114 2.97 -10.67 16.85
N PRO A 115 3.88 -11.04 17.76
CA PRO A 115 4.11 -10.28 19.00
C PRO A 115 4.74 -8.89 18.79
N TYR A 116 5.31 -8.64 17.61
CA TYR A 116 6.11 -7.45 17.30
C TYR A 116 5.42 -6.49 16.34
N CYS A 117 4.18 -6.78 15.92
CA CYS A 117 3.41 -5.94 15.01
C CYS A 117 1.92 -5.90 15.38
N ASP A 118 1.26 -4.86 14.88
CA ASP A 118 -0.17 -4.65 15.05
C ASP A 118 -0.96 -5.42 13.98
N LEU A 119 -0.44 -5.47 12.75
CA LEU A 119 -1.00 -6.26 11.65
C LEU A 119 0.04 -7.17 11.00
N VAL A 120 -0.41 -8.31 10.45
CA VAL A 120 0.39 -9.19 9.61
C VAL A 120 -0.15 -9.23 8.18
N TRP A 121 0.75 -9.26 7.20
CA TRP A 121 0.45 -9.33 5.77
C TRP A 121 1.30 -10.44 5.11
N CYS A 122 0.66 -11.40 4.47
CA CYS A 122 1.33 -12.32 3.55
C CYS A 122 1.10 -11.84 2.12
N GLU A 123 2.17 -11.62 1.34
CA GLU A 123 2.01 -11.37 -0.08
C GLU A 123 1.64 -12.67 -0.82
N THR A 124 0.70 -12.58 -1.76
CA THR A 124 0.17 -13.74 -2.51
C THR A 124 0.46 -13.64 -4.02
N GLY A 125 0.38 -14.79 -4.71
CA GLY A 125 0.57 -14.85 -6.17
C GLY A 125 -0.72 -14.68 -6.97
N THR A 126 -1.87 -14.91 -6.34
CA THR A 126 -3.23 -14.83 -6.93
C THR A 126 -4.21 -14.24 -5.91
N PRO A 127 -5.34 -13.65 -6.37
CA PRO A 127 -6.42 -13.21 -5.50
C PRO A 127 -7.27 -14.42 -5.09
N ASP A 128 -6.83 -15.16 -4.07
CA ASP A 128 -7.44 -16.42 -3.64
C ASP A 128 -7.98 -16.33 -2.20
N LEU A 129 -9.30 -16.48 -2.05
CA LEU A 129 -10.00 -16.42 -0.75
C LEU A 129 -9.77 -17.67 0.10
N GLU A 130 -9.52 -18.84 -0.49
CA GLU A 130 -9.22 -20.06 0.26
C GLU A 130 -7.82 -19.97 0.86
N GLN A 131 -6.85 -19.53 0.06
CA GLN A 131 -5.49 -19.26 0.53
C GLN A 131 -5.48 -18.20 1.65
N ALA A 132 -6.27 -17.12 1.50
CA ALA A 132 -6.42 -16.11 2.53
C ALA A 132 -7.04 -16.69 3.82
N ARG A 133 -8.05 -17.57 3.69
CA ARG A 133 -8.68 -18.24 4.83
C ARG A 133 -7.73 -19.19 5.55
N GLU A 134 -6.91 -19.95 4.81
CA GLU A 134 -5.89 -20.85 5.36
C GLU A 134 -4.91 -20.06 6.25
N PHE A 135 -4.33 -18.99 5.70
CA PHE A 135 -3.40 -18.12 6.42
C PHE A 135 -4.04 -17.50 7.67
N ALA A 136 -5.24 -16.91 7.52
CA ALA A 136 -5.94 -16.28 8.63
C ALA A 136 -6.27 -17.27 9.75
N THR A 137 -6.77 -18.45 9.40
CA THR A 137 -7.10 -19.52 10.37
C THR A 137 -5.87 -19.94 11.16
N ALA A 138 -4.74 -20.16 10.49
CA ALA A 138 -3.51 -20.57 11.14
C ALA A 138 -2.96 -19.49 12.08
N VAL A 139 -2.98 -18.21 11.67
CA VAL A 139 -2.54 -17.11 12.53
C VAL A 139 -3.47 -16.93 13.73
N HIS A 140 -4.78 -17.04 13.54
CA HIS A 140 -5.77 -16.86 14.61
C HIS A 140 -5.86 -18.04 15.58
N ALA A 141 -5.40 -19.23 15.19
CA ALA A 141 -5.29 -20.36 16.11
C ALA A 141 -4.34 -20.05 17.28
N GLU A 142 -3.23 -19.38 17.00
CA GLU A 142 -2.22 -19.00 18.00
C GLU A 142 -2.43 -17.57 18.55
N TYR A 143 -2.86 -16.64 17.68
CA TYR A 143 -3.12 -15.25 18.05
C TYR A 143 -4.56 -14.85 17.69
N PRO A 144 -5.57 -15.28 18.47
CA PRO A 144 -6.95 -14.93 18.23
C PRO A 144 -7.15 -13.42 18.10
N GLY A 145 -7.79 -12.98 17.02
CA GLY A 145 -8.08 -11.58 16.76
C GLY A 145 -6.90 -10.74 16.25
N LYS A 146 -5.74 -11.34 15.96
CA LYS A 146 -4.63 -10.62 15.30
C LYS A 146 -5.13 -10.02 13.97
N MET A 147 -5.03 -8.71 13.84
CA MET A 147 -5.47 -8.02 12.62
C MET A 147 -4.55 -8.40 11.45
N LEU A 148 -5.15 -8.59 10.28
CA LEU A 148 -4.43 -8.93 9.06
C LEU A 148 -4.56 -7.80 8.03
N ALA A 149 -3.63 -7.75 7.09
CA ALA A 149 -3.70 -6.86 5.94
C ALA A 149 -3.60 -7.63 4.62
N TYR A 150 -4.32 -7.18 3.60
CA TYR A 150 -4.38 -7.82 2.28
C TYR A 150 -4.13 -6.82 1.16
N ASN A 151 -3.24 -7.19 0.25
CA ASN A 151 -2.98 -6.43 -0.96
C ASN A 151 -3.89 -6.92 -2.09
N CYS A 152 -4.91 -6.12 -2.43
CA CYS A 152 -5.73 -6.31 -3.62
C CYS A 152 -4.94 -5.85 -4.85
N SER A 153 -3.90 -6.61 -5.20
CA SER A 153 -2.85 -6.18 -6.12
C SER A 153 -3.34 -6.01 -7.56
N PRO A 154 -3.01 -4.89 -8.24
CA PRO A 154 -3.17 -4.75 -9.69
C PRO A 154 -2.24 -5.64 -10.51
N SER A 155 -1.24 -6.27 -9.88
CA SER A 155 -0.42 -7.28 -10.56
C SER A 155 -1.19 -8.58 -10.82
N PHE A 156 -2.37 -8.75 -10.23
CA PHE A 156 -3.28 -9.84 -10.57
C PHE A 156 -4.09 -9.50 -11.82
N ASN A 157 -4.27 -10.48 -12.71
CA ASN A 157 -5.31 -10.41 -13.72
C ASN A 157 -6.64 -10.89 -13.09
N TRP A 158 -7.38 -9.96 -12.49
CA TRP A 158 -8.59 -10.25 -11.71
C TRP A 158 -9.64 -11.06 -12.46
N LYS A 159 -10.00 -10.65 -13.68
CA LYS A 159 -11.02 -11.33 -14.52
C LYS A 159 -10.54 -12.66 -15.09
N ALA A 160 -9.24 -12.89 -15.19
CA ALA A 160 -8.71 -14.21 -15.53
C ALA A 160 -8.72 -15.16 -14.34
N ALA A 161 -8.66 -14.64 -13.12
CA ALA A 161 -8.60 -15.44 -11.88
C ALA A 161 -9.97 -15.70 -11.26
N LEU A 162 -10.92 -14.75 -11.37
CA LEU A 162 -12.17 -14.75 -10.62
C LEU A 162 -13.35 -14.32 -11.49
N ASP A 163 -14.54 -14.82 -11.13
CA ASP A 163 -15.83 -14.35 -11.65
C ASP A 163 -16.30 -13.05 -10.96
N ASP A 164 -17.31 -12.41 -11.54
CA ASP A 164 -17.81 -11.09 -11.13
C ASP A 164 -18.44 -11.12 -9.74
N ASP A 165 -19.15 -12.20 -9.41
CA ASP A 165 -19.78 -12.38 -8.10
C ASP A 165 -18.72 -12.49 -7.01
N THR A 166 -17.60 -13.16 -7.29
CA THR A 166 -16.48 -13.30 -6.38
C THR A 166 -15.70 -12.01 -6.24
N ILE A 167 -15.44 -11.28 -7.33
CA ILE A 167 -14.82 -9.95 -7.30
C ILE A 167 -15.66 -9.00 -6.44
N ALA A 168 -16.97 -8.96 -6.63
CA ALA A 168 -17.88 -8.06 -5.92
C ALA A 168 -17.88 -8.26 -4.39
N LYS A 169 -17.70 -9.50 -3.92
CA LYS A 169 -17.64 -9.84 -2.48
C LYS A 169 -16.23 -10.04 -1.92
N PHE A 170 -15.18 -9.88 -2.73
CA PHE A 170 -13.83 -10.26 -2.36
C PHE A 170 -13.36 -9.59 -1.06
N GLN A 171 -13.53 -8.26 -0.97
CA GLN A 171 -13.10 -7.50 0.19
C GLN A 171 -13.95 -7.74 1.45
N SER A 172 -15.26 -7.97 1.29
CA SER A 172 -16.14 -8.26 2.42
C SER A 172 -15.83 -9.63 3.02
N GLU A 173 -15.59 -10.65 2.19
CA GLU A 173 -15.14 -11.98 2.62
C GLU A 173 -13.79 -11.91 3.35
N LEU A 174 -12.81 -11.17 2.82
CA LEU A 174 -11.54 -10.92 3.51
C LEU A 174 -11.76 -10.23 4.87
N GLY A 175 -12.67 -9.26 4.94
CA GLY A 175 -13.03 -8.56 6.18
C GLY A 175 -13.54 -9.50 7.27
N ASN A 176 -14.35 -10.50 6.88
CA ASN A 176 -14.88 -11.55 7.76
C ASN A 176 -13.78 -12.50 8.26
N MET A 177 -12.69 -12.68 7.51
CA MET A 177 -11.53 -13.48 7.92
C MET A 177 -10.53 -12.71 8.81
N GLY A 178 -10.75 -11.42 9.06
CA GLY A 178 -9.87 -10.59 9.90
C GLY A 178 -8.86 -9.72 9.14
N TYR A 179 -8.96 -9.64 7.82
CA TYR A 179 -8.21 -8.65 7.02
C TYR A 179 -8.83 -7.26 7.18
N LYS A 180 -8.36 -6.52 8.19
CA LYS A 180 -8.91 -5.21 8.60
C LYS A 180 -8.30 -4.03 7.85
N PHE A 181 -7.18 -4.24 7.18
CA PHE A 181 -6.60 -3.25 6.28
C PHE A 181 -6.43 -3.86 4.88
N GLN A 182 -7.15 -3.31 3.90
CA GLN A 182 -7.15 -3.81 2.52
C GLN A 182 -6.82 -2.64 1.60
N PHE A 183 -5.95 -2.86 0.62
CA PHE A 183 -5.45 -1.78 -0.23
C PHE A 183 -5.11 -2.26 -1.63
N ILE A 184 -5.30 -1.38 -2.61
CA ILE A 184 -4.88 -1.58 -4.00
C ILE A 184 -3.58 -0.80 -4.21
N THR A 185 -2.45 -1.50 -4.21
CA THR A 185 -1.10 -0.89 -4.21
C THR A 185 -0.85 0.09 -5.34
N LEU A 186 -1.28 -0.22 -6.56
CA LEU A 186 -0.96 0.56 -7.77
C LEU A 186 -2.17 1.30 -8.35
N ALA A 187 -3.24 1.53 -7.56
CA ALA A 187 -4.45 2.20 -8.05
C ALA A 187 -4.15 3.56 -8.70
N GLY A 188 -3.37 4.41 -8.02
CA GLY A 188 -3.00 5.73 -8.54
C GLY A 188 -2.14 5.66 -9.81
N TRP A 189 -1.23 4.68 -9.92
CA TRP A 189 -0.42 4.50 -11.13
C TRP A 189 -1.29 4.15 -12.34
N HIS A 190 -2.20 3.18 -12.19
CA HIS A 190 -3.08 2.78 -13.29
C HIS A 190 -4.07 3.87 -13.66
N ALA A 191 -4.72 4.50 -12.68
CA ALA A 191 -5.68 5.58 -12.94
C ALA A 191 -5.05 6.77 -13.67
N LEU A 192 -3.89 7.24 -13.21
CA LEU A 192 -3.17 8.37 -13.80
C LEU A 192 -2.73 8.09 -15.24
N ASN A 193 -2.12 6.93 -15.49
CA ASN A 193 -1.60 6.62 -16.83
C ASN A 193 -2.73 6.37 -17.82
N ALA A 194 -3.80 5.69 -17.40
CA ALA A 194 -4.95 5.42 -18.27
C ALA A 194 -5.66 6.71 -18.66
N SER A 195 -6.01 7.56 -17.69
CA SER A 195 -6.72 8.82 -17.96
C SER A 195 -5.91 9.77 -18.84
N ALA A 196 -4.61 9.91 -18.57
CA ALA A 196 -3.71 10.74 -19.38
C ALA A 196 -3.56 10.20 -20.81
N PHE A 197 -3.44 8.87 -20.99
CA PHE A 197 -3.32 8.25 -22.30
C PHE A 197 -4.61 8.43 -23.13
N GLU A 198 -5.78 8.20 -22.52
CA GLU A 198 -7.07 8.37 -23.19
C GLU A 198 -7.29 9.82 -23.62
N LEU A 199 -6.99 10.79 -22.74
CA LEU A 199 -7.08 12.21 -23.07
C LEU A 199 -6.14 12.57 -24.24
N ALA A 200 -4.86 12.18 -24.18
CA ALA A 200 -3.89 12.49 -25.22
C ALA A 200 -4.26 11.87 -26.58
N ARG A 201 -4.76 10.63 -26.59
CA ARG A 201 -5.23 9.96 -27.80
C ARG A 201 -6.43 10.70 -28.40
N ASN A 202 -7.46 10.96 -27.60
CA ASN A 202 -8.67 11.64 -28.06
C ASN A 202 -8.38 13.08 -28.52
N TYR A 203 -7.45 13.77 -27.86
CA TYR A 203 -7.03 15.12 -28.21
C TYR A 203 -6.33 15.18 -29.56
N THR A 204 -5.56 14.14 -29.92
CA THR A 204 -4.95 14.02 -31.26
C THR A 204 -6.01 13.87 -32.36
N GLU A 205 -7.15 13.25 -32.04
CA GLU A 205 -8.23 12.99 -32.99
C GLU A 205 -9.23 14.17 -33.12
N SER A 206 -9.47 14.91 -32.04
CA SER A 206 -10.60 15.85 -31.95
C SER A 206 -10.31 17.17 -31.21
N ASP A 207 -9.04 17.42 -30.86
CA ASP A 207 -8.56 18.65 -30.20
C ASP A 207 -9.43 18.99 -28.97
N MET A 208 -9.81 20.27 -28.80
CA MET A 208 -10.60 20.77 -27.68
C MET A 208 -11.90 19.98 -27.41
N THR A 209 -12.47 19.30 -28.40
CA THR A 209 -13.67 18.45 -28.19
C THR A 209 -13.40 17.36 -27.15
N ALA A 210 -12.20 16.76 -27.17
CA ALA A 210 -11.79 15.75 -26.19
C ALA A 210 -11.64 16.34 -24.78
N TYR A 211 -11.05 17.54 -24.67
CA TYR A 211 -10.89 18.21 -23.38
C TYR A 211 -12.24 18.67 -22.80
N VAL A 212 -13.12 19.21 -23.64
CA VAL A 212 -14.48 19.60 -23.23
C VAL A 212 -15.27 18.37 -22.75
N ALA A 213 -15.10 17.20 -23.36
CA ALA A 213 -15.73 15.97 -22.86
C ALA A 213 -15.27 15.60 -21.44
N LEU A 214 -13.98 15.77 -21.12
CA LEU A 214 -13.47 15.60 -19.76
C LEU A 214 -14.09 16.62 -18.80
N GLN A 215 -14.10 17.91 -19.18
CA GLN A 215 -14.68 18.96 -18.34
C GLN A 215 -16.19 18.75 -18.09
N GLN A 216 -16.96 18.30 -19.09
CA GLN A 216 -18.37 17.97 -18.92
C GLN A 216 -18.56 16.74 -18.02
N ALA A 217 -17.65 15.76 -18.07
CA ALA A 217 -17.64 14.66 -17.14
C ALA A 217 -17.35 15.14 -15.70
N GLU A 218 -16.44 16.10 -15.51
CA GLU A 218 -16.18 16.73 -14.20
C GLU A 218 -17.43 17.39 -13.63
N PHE A 219 -18.12 18.22 -14.41
CA PHE A 219 -19.41 18.81 -14.00
C PHE A 219 -20.45 17.74 -13.62
N GLY A 220 -20.52 16.65 -14.38
CA GLY A 220 -21.42 15.53 -14.08
C GLY A 220 -21.12 14.79 -12.78
N MET A 221 -19.92 14.91 -12.23
CA MET A 221 -19.52 14.30 -10.95
C MET A 221 -19.76 15.21 -9.74
N GLU A 222 -20.15 16.47 -9.93
CA GLU A 222 -20.34 17.42 -8.82
C GLU A 222 -21.50 17.03 -7.91
N ASP A 223 -22.58 16.46 -8.47
CA ASP A 223 -23.73 15.94 -7.71
C ASP A 223 -23.33 14.78 -6.77
N ASP A 224 -22.24 14.07 -7.09
CA ASP A 224 -21.66 13.00 -6.27
C ASP A 224 -20.55 13.51 -5.32
N GLY A 225 -20.30 14.82 -5.30
CA GLY A 225 -19.36 15.48 -4.38
C GLY A 225 -17.98 15.79 -4.95
N TYR A 226 -17.75 15.69 -6.26
CA TYR A 226 -16.53 16.18 -6.90
C TYR A 226 -16.47 17.71 -6.86
N THR A 227 -15.30 18.30 -6.60
CA THR A 227 -15.15 19.76 -6.46
C THR A 227 -14.04 20.39 -7.31
N ALA A 228 -13.19 19.56 -7.92
CA ALA A 228 -11.96 20.06 -8.55
C ALA A 228 -12.18 20.72 -9.92
N THR A 229 -13.42 20.74 -10.44
CA THR A 229 -13.79 21.59 -11.58
C THR A 229 -13.42 23.06 -11.31
N ARG A 230 -13.65 23.51 -10.07
CA ARG A 230 -13.22 24.81 -9.52
C ARG A 230 -11.82 24.70 -8.92
N HIS A 231 -10.85 24.53 -9.80
CA HIS A 231 -9.47 24.20 -9.44
C HIS A 231 -8.73 25.32 -8.68
N GLN A 232 -9.10 26.60 -8.84
CA GLN A 232 -8.48 27.70 -8.07
C GLN A 232 -8.85 27.56 -6.59
N ARG A 233 -10.14 27.36 -6.30
CA ARG A 233 -10.62 27.04 -4.95
C ARG A 233 -9.96 25.77 -4.42
N GLU A 234 -9.90 24.70 -5.22
CA GLU A 234 -9.40 23.39 -4.79
C GLU A 234 -7.95 23.43 -4.29
N VAL A 235 -7.09 24.24 -4.92
CA VAL A 235 -5.69 24.42 -4.48
C VAL A 235 -5.51 25.49 -3.39
N GLY A 236 -6.61 26.06 -2.89
CA GLY A 236 -6.62 26.95 -1.74
C GLY A 236 -6.49 28.44 -2.05
N ALA A 237 -6.84 28.91 -3.25
CA ALA A 237 -6.81 30.34 -3.57
C ALA A 237 -7.60 31.17 -2.53
N GLY A 238 -8.81 30.75 -2.17
CA GLY A 238 -9.62 31.44 -1.15
C GLY A 238 -9.01 31.42 0.25
N TYR A 239 -8.32 30.33 0.61
CA TYR A 239 -7.57 30.28 1.88
C TYR A 239 -6.46 31.34 1.91
N PHE A 240 -5.73 31.52 0.81
CA PHE A 240 -4.70 32.55 0.75
C PHE A 240 -5.26 33.97 0.66
N ASP A 241 -6.45 34.16 0.08
CA ASP A 241 -7.17 35.44 0.12
C ASP A 241 -7.61 35.80 1.55
N ASP A 242 -8.09 34.84 2.34
CA ASP A 242 -8.41 35.05 3.76
C ASP A 242 -7.14 35.45 4.55
N VAL A 243 -6.02 34.77 4.30
CA VAL A 243 -4.72 35.11 4.91
C VAL A 243 -4.30 36.54 4.54
N ALA A 244 -4.40 36.93 3.27
CA ALA A 244 -4.06 38.28 2.80
C ALA A 244 -4.99 39.34 3.41
N THR A 245 -6.27 39.04 3.53
CA THR A 245 -7.28 39.89 4.15
C THR A 245 -6.96 40.13 5.63
N VAL A 246 -6.61 39.08 6.39
CA VAL A 246 -6.20 39.23 7.80
C VAL A 246 -4.93 40.05 7.93
N ILE A 247 -3.89 39.78 7.14
CA ILE A 247 -2.61 40.50 7.18
C ILE A 247 -2.79 42.00 6.88
N SER A 248 -3.67 42.32 5.93
CA SER A 248 -3.94 43.70 5.53
C SER A 248 -4.95 44.42 6.43
N GLY A 249 -5.55 43.74 7.43
CA GLY A 249 -6.64 44.32 8.21
C GLY A 249 -7.89 44.61 7.37
N GLY A 250 -8.11 43.84 6.30
CA GLY A 250 -9.25 43.97 5.39
C GLY A 250 -9.06 44.96 4.24
N THR A 251 -7.84 45.45 4.00
CA THR A 251 -7.57 46.46 2.96
C THR A 251 -6.80 45.93 1.75
N ALA A 252 -6.67 44.61 1.59
CA ALA A 252 -6.02 44.01 0.44
C ALA A 252 -6.77 44.35 -0.85
N SER A 253 -6.03 44.81 -1.88
CA SER A 253 -6.59 45.16 -3.19
C SER A 253 -6.14 44.19 -4.30
N THR A 254 -5.53 43.07 -3.92
CA THR A 254 -4.92 42.09 -4.84
C THR A 254 -5.33 40.66 -4.45
N LEU A 255 -6.57 40.49 -4.01
CA LEU A 255 -7.16 39.17 -3.79
C LEU A 255 -7.31 38.45 -5.14
N ALA A 256 -7.22 37.13 -5.14
CA ALA A 256 -7.12 36.32 -6.34
C ALA A 256 -8.46 35.84 -6.88
N LEU A 257 -9.43 35.53 -5.99
CA LEU A 257 -10.71 34.95 -6.42
C LEU A 257 -11.69 35.99 -6.97
N GLU A 258 -11.75 37.18 -6.37
CA GLU A 258 -12.62 38.26 -6.83
C GLU A 258 -12.22 38.71 -8.26
N GLY A 259 -13.14 38.60 -9.21
CA GLY A 259 -12.89 38.91 -10.62
C GLY A 259 -12.12 37.82 -11.37
N SER A 260 -12.02 36.61 -10.81
CA SER A 260 -11.44 35.46 -11.51
C SER A 260 -12.43 34.86 -12.51
N THR A 261 -11.91 34.21 -13.56
CA THR A 261 -12.76 33.46 -14.51
C THR A 261 -13.51 32.31 -13.85
N GLU A 262 -12.98 31.77 -12.73
CA GLU A 262 -13.67 30.76 -11.95
C GLU A 262 -14.94 31.32 -11.29
N GLU A 263 -14.87 32.52 -10.71
CA GLU A 263 -16.06 33.19 -10.14
C GLU A 263 -17.12 33.52 -11.19
N GLU A 264 -16.70 33.90 -12.40
CA GLU A 264 -17.62 34.33 -13.46
C GLU A 264 -18.26 33.18 -14.25
N GLN A 265 -17.57 32.05 -14.40
CA GLN A 265 -17.95 31.00 -15.36
C GLN A 265 -18.31 29.65 -14.73
N PHE A 266 -18.09 29.46 -13.42
CA PHE A 266 -18.27 28.17 -12.74
C PHE A 266 -19.24 28.26 -11.56
#